data_AF-A0A0F7U530-F1
#
_entry.id   AF-A0A0F7U530-F1
#
_cell.length_a   1.000
_cell.length_b   1.000
_cell.length_c   1.000
_cell.angle_alpha   90.00
_cell.angle_beta   90.00
_cell.angle_gamma   90.00
#
_symmetry.space_group_name_H-M   'P 1'
#
loop_
_entity.id
_entity.type
_entity.pdbx_description
1 polymer ?
#
loop_
_entity_poly.entity_id
_entity_poly.type
_entity_poly.pdbx_seq_one_letter_code
_entity_poly.pdbx_strand_id
1 'polypeptide(L)'
;MDWDLNLPQLIRDGPASAASTLSEKSRNKFKLIDFEEFVRKAWGVYSAAVARFLFQYEILCVMLYWNFARDDEHRKFLFQLKECLEERKADPFLCAATVTALESDSTERTNDVCSKLETALSLVTRPLQRILQKPDPVRIILQELEASKARFYGHFYTAKVDWDVPFDDRTEILRRLKHIGVFAQAQVLSGEDYAFYKQLDTQSTILDPQSLCEINDRWNRLCHSVKEYMDTGVVSRPEMNQFAQELYRHRNFFSFTAVISGMKASQSRVHAKQQHSYLLDPSRDYNLVANLKYMPEFYPVNGFASLDETKGHHFPKTSNDLDHTGVMSYMGDLVRQIFLEGSLFGCFGR
;
A
#
# COMPACT_ATOMS: atom_id res chain seq x y z
N MET A 1 -14.57 25.65 11.62
CA MET A 1 -13.70 24.77 12.43
C MET A 1 -12.47 25.56 12.80
N ASP A 2 -12.47 26.07 14.02
CA ASP A 2 -11.36 26.82 14.61
C ASP A 2 -10.29 25.84 15.13
N TRP A 3 -9.10 26.31 15.49
CA TRP A 3 -8.14 25.50 16.25
C TRP A 3 -8.51 25.40 17.73
N ASP A 4 -9.32 26.34 18.23
CA ASP A 4 -9.79 26.43 19.62
C ASP A 4 -8.66 26.10 20.62
N LEU A 5 -7.60 26.90 20.55
CA LEU A 5 -6.40 26.73 21.36
C LEU A 5 -6.54 27.56 22.63
N ASN A 6 -6.58 26.90 23.77
CA ASN A 6 -6.33 27.54 25.05
C ASN A 6 -4.81 27.68 25.22
N LEU A 7 -4.25 28.78 24.71
CA LEU A 7 -2.80 29.01 24.69
C LEU A 7 -2.17 29.03 26.11
N PRO A 8 -2.78 29.67 27.13
CA PRO A 8 -2.28 29.56 28.51
C PRO A 8 -2.24 28.12 29.04
N GLN A 9 -3.20 27.30 28.65
CA GLN A 9 -3.23 25.88 28.99
C GLN A 9 -2.07 25.12 28.33
N LEU A 10 -1.82 25.36 27.04
CA LEU A 10 -0.75 24.71 26.29
C LEU A 10 0.64 25.00 26.89
N ILE A 11 0.88 26.24 27.32
CA ILE A 11 2.14 26.60 28.02
C ILE A 11 2.27 25.81 29.32
N ARG A 12 1.20 25.77 30.11
CA ARG A 12 1.19 25.09 31.42
C ARG A 12 1.43 23.58 31.29
N ASP A 13 0.84 22.96 30.28
CA ASP A 13 0.96 21.51 30.04
C ASP A 13 2.30 21.12 29.40
N GLY A 14 3.03 22.12 28.88
CA GLY A 14 4.36 21.97 28.32
C GLY A 14 4.39 21.54 26.84
N PRO A 15 5.56 21.65 26.19
CA PRO A 15 5.72 21.45 24.74
C PRO A 15 5.29 20.06 24.25
N ALA A 16 5.61 19.00 25.01
CA ALA A 16 5.26 17.62 24.63
C ALA A 16 3.74 17.36 24.63
N SER A 17 3.03 17.90 25.64
CA SER A 17 1.57 17.80 25.71
C SER A 17 0.90 18.64 24.62
N ALA A 18 1.43 19.84 24.37
CA ALA A 18 0.98 20.70 23.28
C ALA A 18 1.16 20.02 21.91
N ALA A 19 2.33 19.40 21.66
CA ALA A 19 2.59 18.64 20.45
C ALA A 19 1.56 17.51 20.28
N SER A 20 1.28 16.74 21.34
CA SER A 20 0.27 15.67 21.29
C SER A 20 -1.12 16.20 20.93
N THR A 21 -1.56 17.27 21.59
CA THR A 21 -2.87 17.89 21.37
C THR A 21 -3.00 18.43 19.94
N LEU A 22 -1.96 19.13 19.46
CA LEU A 22 -1.95 19.69 18.11
C LEU A 22 -1.90 18.59 17.05
N SER A 23 -1.08 17.56 17.21
CA SER A 23 -1.03 16.41 16.29
C SER A 23 -2.39 15.71 16.20
N GLU A 24 -3.08 15.52 17.32
CA GLU A 24 -4.41 14.90 17.32
C GLU A 24 -5.44 15.77 16.60
N LYS A 25 -5.49 17.07 16.91
CA LYS A 25 -6.39 18.03 16.23
C LYS A 25 -6.10 18.09 14.73
N SER A 26 -4.83 18.14 14.35
CA SER A 26 -4.36 18.18 12.98
C SER A 26 -4.77 16.93 12.20
N ARG A 27 -4.53 15.74 12.77
CA ARG A 27 -4.99 14.47 12.21
C ARG A 27 -6.50 14.43 12.03
N ASN A 28 -7.26 14.89 13.02
CA ASN A 28 -8.72 14.92 12.92
C ASN A 28 -9.19 15.88 11.82
N LYS A 29 -8.53 17.02 11.64
CA LYS A 29 -8.81 17.96 10.53
C LYS A 29 -8.51 17.32 9.16
N PHE A 30 -7.39 16.62 9.02
CA PHE A 30 -7.03 15.92 7.77
C PHE A 30 -8.09 14.86 7.40
N LYS A 31 -8.58 14.11 8.41
CA LYS A 31 -9.59 13.06 8.24
C LYS A 31 -10.98 13.55 7.80
N LEU A 32 -11.21 14.86 7.80
CA LEU A 32 -12.48 15.45 7.35
C LEU A 32 -12.48 15.78 5.86
N ILE A 33 -11.35 15.58 5.18
CA ILE A 33 -11.23 15.82 3.74
C ILE A 33 -11.41 14.49 3.03
N ASP A 34 -12.45 14.43 2.21
CA ASP A 34 -12.73 13.27 1.38
C ASP A 34 -11.61 13.06 0.36
N PHE A 35 -11.37 11.78 0.00
CA PHE A 35 -10.35 11.41 -0.98
C PHE A 35 -10.51 12.17 -2.30
N GLU A 36 -11.76 12.34 -2.75
CA GLU A 36 -12.12 13.02 -4.00
C GLU A 36 -11.66 14.48 -4.03
N GLU A 37 -11.58 15.15 -2.88
CA GLU A 37 -11.09 16.53 -2.80
C GLU A 37 -9.59 16.60 -3.11
N PHE A 38 -8.81 15.61 -2.64
CA PHE A 38 -7.40 15.48 -3.00
C PHE A 38 -7.22 15.10 -4.47
N VAL A 39 -8.09 14.25 -5.03
CA VAL A 39 -8.07 13.92 -6.47
C VAL A 39 -8.36 15.16 -7.32
N ARG A 40 -9.34 15.98 -6.95
CA ARG A 40 -9.64 17.26 -7.65
C ARG A 40 -8.43 18.19 -7.63
N LYS A 41 -7.83 18.39 -6.45
CA LYS A 41 -6.62 19.22 -6.31
C LYS A 41 -5.46 18.65 -7.12
N ALA A 42 -5.26 17.34 -7.12
CA ALA A 42 -4.23 16.67 -7.92
C ALA A 42 -4.43 16.91 -9.43
N TRP A 43 -5.68 16.87 -9.92
CA TRP A 43 -6.02 17.20 -11.31
C TRP A 43 -5.82 18.68 -11.68
N GLY A 44 -5.58 19.55 -10.70
CA GLY A 44 -5.50 21.00 -10.90
C GLY A 44 -6.85 21.71 -10.82
N VAL A 45 -7.90 21.04 -10.32
CA VAL A 45 -9.20 21.66 -10.04
C VAL A 45 -9.20 22.24 -8.63
N TYR A 46 -9.82 23.41 -8.46
CA TYR A 46 -10.01 23.99 -7.15
C TYR A 46 -10.83 23.08 -6.22
N SER A 47 -10.36 22.88 -5.00
CA SER A 47 -11.08 22.21 -3.92
C SER A 47 -11.24 23.17 -2.75
N ALA A 48 -12.50 23.52 -2.43
CA ALA A 48 -12.81 24.37 -1.29
C ALA A 48 -12.43 23.70 0.04
N ALA A 49 -12.56 22.38 0.13
CA ALA A 49 -12.19 21.62 1.32
C ALA A 49 -10.69 21.68 1.58
N VAL A 50 -9.87 21.41 0.56
CA VAL A 50 -8.40 21.51 0.67
C VAL A 50 -7.96 22.94 0.92
N ALA A 51 -8.52 23.93 0.21
CA ALA A 51 -8.17 25.33 0.43
C ALA A 51 -8.50 25.77 1.86
N ARG A 52 -9.67 25.41 2.38
CA ARG A 52 -10.08 25.68 3.77
C ARG A 52 -9.21 24.95 4.79
N PHE A 53 -8.72 23.76 4.46
CA PHE A 53 -7.79 23.02 5.30
C PHE A 53 -6.44 23.73 5.39
N LEU A 54 -5.83 24.11 4.28
CA LEU A 54 -4.55 24.83 4.27
C LEU A 54 -4.65 26.17 5.01
N PHE A 55 -5.73 26.92 4.76
CA PHE A 55 -5.97 28.20 5.44
C PHE A 55 -6.02 28.07 6.98
N GLN A 56 -6.44 26.93 7.52
CA GLN A 56 -6.39 26.71 8.96
C GLN A 56 -4.96 26.67 9.48
N TYR A 57 -4.00 26.11 8.74
CA TYR A 57 -2.59 26.10 9.16
C TYR A 57 -1.93 27.47 9.01
N GLU A 58 -2.37 28.29 8.05
CA GLU A 58 -1.98 29.70 7.99
C GLU A 58 -2.43 30.46 9.25
N ILE A 59 -3.68 30.28 9.66
CA ILE A 59 -4.18 30.85 10.93
C ILE A 59 -3.36 30.35 12.11
N LEU A 60 -3.07 29.04 12.17
CA LEU A 60 -2.25 28.46 13.24
C LEU A 60 -0.86 29.10 13.29
N CYS A 61 -0.20 29.24 12.14
CA CYS A 61 1.12 29.87 12.05
C CYS A 61 1.07 31.29 12.64
N VAL A 62 0.07 32.08 12.26
CA VAL A 62 -0.13 33.44 12.78
C VAL A 62 -0.36 33.42 14.30
N MET A 63 -1.21 32.52 14.80
CA MET A 63 -1.44 32.36 16.24
C MET A 63 -0.16 32.00 16.99
N LEU A 64 0.63 31.05 16.49
CA LEU A 64 1.88 30.63 17.11
C LEU A 64 2.90 31.77 17.13
N TYR A 65 3.02 32.51 16.02
CA TYR A 65 3.92 33.65 15.91
C TYR A 65 3.57 34.74 16.94
N TRP A 66 2.32 35.20 16.96
CA TRP A 66 1.91 36.31 17.83
C TRP A 66 2.02 35.99 19.32
N ASN A 67 1.80 34.73 19.70
CA ASN A 67 1.77 34.34 21.11
C ASN A 67 3.11 33.84 21.63
N PHE A 68 4.01 33.34 20.76
CA PHE A 68 5.25 32.71 21.21
C PHE A 68 6.51 33.28 20.57
N ALA A 69 6.49 33.69 19.31
CA ALA A 69 7.72 34.05 18.61
C ALA A 69 8.25 35.46 18.93
N ARG A 70 7.40 36.34 19.48
CA ARG A 70 7.74 37.76 19.74
C ARG A 70 8.50 38.02 21.04
N ASP A 71 8.48 37.07 21.95
CA ASP A 71 9.07 37.18 23.28
C ASP A 71 10.08 36.05 23.47
N ASP A 72 11.30 36.36 23.88
CA ASP A 72 12.41 35.41 23.93
C ASP A 72 12.13 34.24 24.87
N GLU A 73 11.43 34.47 25.98
CA GLU A 73 11.04 33.39 26.91
C GLU A 73 10.03 32.43 26.29
N HIS A 74 9.01 32.97 25.61
CA HIS A 74 7.99 32.16 24.94
C HIS A 74 8.49 31.54 23.63
N ARG A 75 9.53 32.11 23.01
CA ARG A 75 10.15 31.57 21.79
C ARG A 75 10.82 30.22 22.08
N LYS A 76 11.37 30.05 23.28
CA LYS A 76 11.90 28.76 23.75
C LYS A 76 10.82 27.67 23.75
N PHE A 77 9.59 27.99 24.17
CA PHE A 77 8.48 27.04 24.10
C PHE A 77 8.20 26.62 22.66
N LEU A 78 8.16 27.57 21.72
CA LEU A 78 7.90 27.26 20.31
C LEU A 78 9.02 26.42 19.68
N PHE A 79 10.29 26.66 20.06
CA PHE A 79 11.42 25.83 19.66
C PHE A 79 11.29 24.39 20.17
N GLN A 80 10.99 24.23 21.47
CA GLN A 80 10.78 22.90 22.07
C GLN A 80 9.55 22.20 21.49
N LEU A 81 8.50 22.94 21.14
CA LEU A 81 7.33 22.41 20.46
C LEU A 81 7.70 21.84 19.10
N LYS A 82 8.53 22.57 18.32
CA LYS A 82 9.05 22.09 17.04
C LYS A 82 9.81 20.76 17.22
N GLU A 83 10.74 20.69 18.18
CA GLU A 83 11.50 19.45 18.46
C GLU A 83 10.57 18.29 18.82
N CYS A 84 9.58 18.53 19.69
CA CYS A 84 8.58 17.51 20.05
C CYS A 84 7.73 17.04 18.87
N LEU A 85 7.46 17.90 17.88
CA LEU A 85 6.72 17.53 16.68
C LEU A 85 7.58 16.68 15.73
N GLU A 86 8.86 17.03 15.58
CA GLU A 86 9.83 16.27 14.77
C GLU A 86 10.07 14.87 15.35
N GLU A 87 10.34 14.76 16.66
CA GLU A 87 10.55 13.49 17.36
C GLU A 87 9.35 12.54 17.23
N ARG A 88 8.14 13.10 17.18
CA ARG A 88 6.90 12.34 17.08
C ARG A 88 6.46 12.07 15.65
N LYS A 89 7.23 12.53 14.65
CA LYS A 89 6.84 12.48 13.23
C LYS A 89 5.43 13.02 12.99
N ALA A 90 5.16 14.20 13.55
CA ALA A 90 3.87 14.86 13.38
C ALA A 90 3.58 15.15 11.90
N ASP A 91 2.32 15.44 11.58
CA ASP A 91 1.94 15.69 10.20
C ASP A 91 2.69 16.91 9.62
N PRO A 92 3.03 16.87 8.32
CA PRO A 92 3.89 17.87 7.70
C PRO A 92 3.24 19.26 7.63
N PHE A 93 1.91 19.37 7.69
CA PHE A 93 1.22 20.66 7.69
C PHE A 93 1.42 21.40 9.02
N LEU A 94 1.32 20.68 10.14
CA LEU A 94 1.59 21.21 11.46
C LEU A 94 3.06 21.63 11.62
N CYS A 95 3.99 20.79 11.13
CA CYS A 95 5.41 21.12 11.12
C CYS A 95 5.69 22.38 10.28
N ALA A 96 5.12 22.48 9.08
CA ALA A 96 5.25 23.66 8.22
C ALA A 96 4.79 24.95 8.93
N ALA A 97 3.60 24.93 9.55
CA ALA A 97 3.08 26.09 10.28
C ALA A 97 3.96 26.48 11.49
N THR A 98 4.45 25.49 12.25
CA THR A 98 5.27 25.72 13.45
C THR A 98 6.64 26.27 13.08
N VAL A 99 7.29 25.67 12.08
CA VAL A 99 8.60 26.11 11.59
C VAL A 99 8.52 27.53 11.04
N THR A 100 7.55 27.83 10.18
CA THR A 100 7.42 29.19 9.65
C THR A 100 7.07 30.20 10.74
N ALA A 101 6.27 29.84 11.75
CA ALA A 101 6.02 30.72 12.89
C ALA A 101 7.29 31.06 13.68
N LEU A 102 8.23 30.11 13.79
CA LEU A 102 9.51 30.30 14.49
C LEU A 102 10.55 31.09 13.68
N GLU A 103 10.55 30.92 12.36
CA GLU A 103 11.46 31.56 11.38
C GLU A 103 10.98 32.95 10.93
N SER A 104 9.75 33.33 11.28
CA SER A 104 9.20 34.63 10.89
C SER A 104 9.76 35.73 11.79
N ASP A 105 10.39 36.74 11.18
CA ASP A 105 10.82 37.97 11.88
C ASP A 105 9.76 39.10 11.77
N SER A 106 8.74 38.93 10.91
CA SER A 106 7.61 39.86 10.73
C SER A 106 6.41 39.16 10.08
N THR A 107 5.23 39.80 10.11
CA THR A 107 3.96 39.30 9.53
C THR A 107 3.92 39.25 8.00
N GLU A 108 4.96 39.67 7.28
CA GLU A 108 4.95 39.79 5.81
C GLU A 108 5.29 38.48 5.07
N ARG A 109 5.54 37.37 5.78
CA ARG A 109 5.92 36.07 5.18
C ARG A 109 4.79 35.05 5.05
N THR A 110 3.53 35.49 4.91
CA THR A 110 2.41 34.57 4.61
C THR A 110 2.68 33.69 3.38
N ASN A 111 3.41 34.20 2.40
CA ASN A 111 3.82 33.45 1.21
C ASN A 111 4.74 32.26 1.51
N ASP A 112 5.56 32.32 2.57
CA ASP A 112 6.45 31.22 2.95
C ASP A 112 5.66 30.04 3.53
N VAL A 113 4.68 30.32 4.40
CA VAL A 113 3.77 29.30 4.95
C VAL A 113 3.03 28.59 3.81
N CYS A 114 2.47 29.36 2.86
CA CYS A 114 1.75 28.79 1.72
C CYS A 114 2.63 27.82 0.90
N SER A 115 3.89 28.18 0.67
CA SER A 115 4.84 27.33 -0.07
C SER A 115 5.15 26.02 0.66
N LYS A 116 5.40 26.08 1.98
CA LYS A 116 5.64 24.87 2.79
C LYS A 116 4.39 24.00 2.92
N LEU A 117 3.21 24.60 3.01
CA LEU A 117 1.93 23.89 3.02
C LEU A 117 1.62 23.19 1.68
N GLU A 118 1.89 23.83 0.55
CA GLU A 118 1.76 23.19 -0.78
C GLU A 118 2.80 22.07 -0.95
N THR A 119 4.00 22.23 -0.37
CA THR A 119 5.00 21.15 -0.33
C THR A 119 4.49 19.95 0.48
N ALA A 120 3.94 20.18 1.67
CA ALA A 120 3.30 19.14 2.48
C ALA A 120 2.14 18.46 1.74
N LEU A 121 1.28 19.25 1.08
CA LEU A 121 0.18 18.74 0.27
C LEU A 121 0.65 17.88 -0.90
N SER A 122 1.81 18.19 -1.48
CA SER A 122 2.39 17.44 -2.58
C SER A 122 2.70 15.97 -2.23
N LEU A 123 2.91 15.65 -0.95
CA LEU A 123 3.08 14.26 -0.47
C LEU A 123 1.83 13.41 -0.73
N VAL A 124 0.65 14.06 -0.71
CA VAL A 124 -0.65 13.42 -0.97
C VAL A 124 -1.02 13.52 -2.45
N THR A 125 -0.81 14.69 -3.07
CA THR A 125 -1.34 14.96 -4.42
C THR A 125 -0.44 14.46 -5.54
N ARG A 126 0.89 14.38 -5.37
CA ARG A 126 1.79 13.90 -6.43
C ARG A 126 1.54 12.45 -6.83
N PRO A 127 1.36 11.49 -5.91
CA PRO A 127 1.03 10.12 -6.30
C PRO A 127 -0.30 10.05 -7.07
N LEU A 128 -1.30 10.84 -6.67
CA LEU A 128 -2.57 10.92 -7.40
C LEU A 128 -2.39 11.54 -8.80
N GLN A 129 -1.56 12.58 -8.91
CA GLN A 129 -1.18 13.16 -10.21
C GLN A 129 -0.56 12.13 -11.14
N ARG A 130 0.32 11.26 -10.62
CA ARG A 130 0.92 10.18 -11.41
C ARG A 130 -0.11 9.21 -11.96
N ILE A 131 -1.16 8.88 -11.21
CA ILE A 131 -2.28 8.06 -11.70
C ILE A 131 -3.06 8.82 -12.79
N LEU A 132 -3.42 10.07 -12.51
CA LEU A 132 -4.24 10.91 -13.37
C LEU A 132 -3.58 11.26 -14.71
N GLN A 133 -2.24 11.34 -14.75
CA GLN A 133 -1.45 11.68 -15.94
C GLN A 133 -1.11 10.47 -16.82
N LYS A 134 -1.50 9.24 -16.42
CA LYS A 134 -1.28 8.05 -17.25
C LYS A 134 -2.05 8.19 -18.57
N PRO A 135 -1.47 7.76 -19.71
CA PRO A 135 -2.14 7.77 -21.01
C PRO A 135 -3.16 6.61 -21.15
N ASP A 136 -3.92 6.33 -20.10
CA ASP A 136 -4.87 5.22 -20.04
C ASP A 136 -6.31 5.71 -20.26
N PRO A 137 -7.22 4.85 -20.75
CA PRO A 137 -8.64 5.18 -20.83
C PRO A 137 -9.19 5.61 -19.46
N VAL A 138 -10.06 6.63 -19.44
CA VAL A 138 -10.67 7.19 -18.21
C VAL A 138 -11.24 6.11 -17.30
N ARG A 139 -11.86 5.06 -17.85
CA ARG A 139 -12.39 3.94 -17.05
C ARG A 139 -11.32 3.22 -16.21
N ILE A 140 -10.10 3.09 -16.73
CA ILE A 140 -8.99 2.42 -16.04
C ILE A 140 -8.44 3.36 -14.97
N ILE A 141 -8.26 4.65 -15.29
CA ILE A 141 -7.86 5.67 -14.31
C ILE A 141 -8.85 5.69 -13.12
N LEU A 142 -10.16 5.67 -13.37
CA LEU A 142 -11.16 5.63 -12.31
C LEU A 142 -11.05 4.36 -11.44
N GLN A 143 -10.78 3.20 -12.04
CA GLN A 143 -10.55 1.96 -11.28
C GLN A 143 -9.27 2.01 -10.45
N GLU A 144 -8.19 2.60 -10.98
CA GLU A 144 -6.96 2.82 -10.21
C GLU A 144 -7.21 3.78 -9.04
N LEU A 145 -7.96 4.87 -9.24
CA LEU A 145 -8.32 5.80 -8.17
C LEU A 145 -9.17 5.13 -7.08
N GLU A 146 -10.13 4.28 -7.43
CA GLU A 146 -10.93 3.52 -6.45
C GLU A 146 -10.05 2.57 -5.63
N ALA A 147 -9.13 1.84 -6.27
CA ALA A 147 -8.16 1.02 -5.55
C ALA A 147 -7.27 1.87 -4.62
N SER A 148 -6.77 3.01 -5.13
CA SER A 148 -5.96 3.95 -4.35
C SER A 148 -6.74 4.58 -3.20
N LYS A 149 -8.06 4.76 -3.30
CA LYS A 149 -8.91 5.27 -2.22
C LYS A 149 -8.89 4.35 -1.00
N ALA A 150 -9.03 3.03 -1.21
CA ALA A 150 -8.94 2.06 -0.11
C ALA A 150 -7.57 2.12 0.58
N ARG A 151 -6.51 2.21 -0.20
CA ARG A 151 -5.13 2.35 0.29
C ARG A 151 -4.90 3.67 1.02
N PHE A 152 -5.48 4.77 0.52
CA PHE A 152 -5.37 6.11 1.09
C PHE A 152 -5.89 6.14 2.53
N TYR A 153 -7.08 5.58 2.76
CA TYR A 153 -7.62 5.46 4.11
C TYR A 153 -6.79 4.49 4.96
N GLY A 154 -6.32 3.38 4.39
CA GLY A 154 -5.44 2.44 5.07
C GLY A 154 -4.09 3.04 5.52
N HIS A 155 -3.61 4.07 4.82
CA HIS A 155 -2.33 4.73 5.10
C HIS A 155 -2.50 5.95 6.01
N PHE A 156 -3.32 6.93 5.62
CA PHE A 156 -3.42 8.22 6.32
C PHE A 156 -4.43 8.25 7.46
N TYR A 157 -5.35 7.28 7.57
CA TYR A 157 -6.39 7.31 8.60
C TYR A 157 -6.07 6.44 9.81
N THR A 158 -4.88 5.86 9.87
CA THR A 158 -4.40 5.08 11.01
C THR A 158 -4.10 5.96 12.23
N ALA A 159 -3.93 5.33 13.40
CA ALA A 159 -3.55 6.05 14.61
C ALA A 159 -2.10 6.56 14.57
N LYS A 160 -1.24 5.93 13.77
CA LYS A 160 0.20 6.16 13.67
C LYS A 160 0.62 6.26 12.20
N VAL A 161 0.14 7.30 11.53
CA VAL A 161 0.57 7.58 10.16
C VAL A 161 2.06 7.89 10.19
N ASP A 162 2.85 7.18 9.38
CA ASP A 162 4.24 7.54 9.13
C ASP A 162 4.30 8.41 7.88
N TRP A 163 4.45 9.72 8.09
CA TRP A 163 4.50 10.71 7.01
C TRP A 163 5.82 10.68 6.22
N ASP A 164 6.84 9.98 6.71
CA ASP A 164 8.10 9.78 5.98
C ASP A 164 7.96 8.73 4.89
N VAL A 165 6.97 7.84 5.02
CA VAL A 165 6.70 6.80 4.04
C VAL A 165 5.83 7.38 2.93
N PRO A 166 6.31 7.41 1.67
CA PRO A 166 5.52 7.95 0.57
C PRO A 166 4.26 7.11 0.36
N PHE A 167 3.14 7.77 0.06
CA PHE A 167 1.91 7.07 -0.32
C PHE A 167 2.14 6.24 -1.59
N ASP A 168 1.88 4.94 -1.47
CA ASP A 168 2.08 3.97 -2.55
C ASP A 168 0.96 4.06 -3.59
N ASP A 169 1.24 4.61 -4.76
CA ASP A 169 0.32 4.70 -5.91
C ASP A 169 0.44 3.55 -6.91
N ARG A 170 1.24 2.52 -6.60
CA ARG A 170 1.47 1.37 -7.47
C ARG A 170 0.19 0.58 -7.71
N THR A 171 -0.18 0.48 -8.96
CA THR A 171 -1.45 -0.08 -9.45
C THR A 171 -1.22 -0.92 -10.70
N GLU A 172 0.05 -1.29 -10.98
CA GLU A 172 0.48 -1.93 -12.23
C GLU A 172 -0.22 -3.24 -12.49
N ILE A 173 -0.51 -4.02 -11.45
CA ILE A 173 -1.20 -5.30 -11.57
C ILE A 173 -2.63 -5.08 -12.03
N LEU A 174 -3.36 -4.14 -11.40
CA LEU A 174 -4.71 -3.77 -11.83
C LEU A 174 -4.69 -3.27 -13.27
N ARG A 175 -3.79 -2.32 -13.57
CA ARG A 175 -3.64 -1.75 -14.90
C ARG A 175 -3.44 -2.86 -15.94
N ARG A 176 -2.45 -3.73 -15.74
CA ARG A 176 -2.19 -4.84 -16.68
C ARG A 176 -3.36 -5.81 -16.77
N LEU A 177 -4.03 -6.16 -15.67
CA LEU A 177 -5.27 -6.96 -15.73
C LEU A 177 -6.30 -6.33 -16.67
N LYS A 178 -6.46 -5.00 -16.66
CA LYS A 178 -7.41 -4.28 -17.50
C LYS A 178 -6.95 -4.06 -18.95
N HIS A 179 -5.65 -4.04 -19.24
CA HIS A 179 -5.12 -3.86 -20.59
C HIS A 179 -4.89 -5.17 -21.34
N ILE A 180 -4.21 -6.14 -20.70
CA ILE A 180 -3.75 -7.37 -21.36
C ILE A 180 -4.55 -8.61 -20.91
N GLY A 181 -5.43 -8.46 -19.92
CA GLY A 181 -6.27 -9.54 -19.42
C GLY A 181 -5.55 -10.48 -18.46
N VAL A 182 -6.35 -11.38 -17.88
CA VAL A 182 -5.94 -12.27 -16.78
C VAL A 182 -4.79 -13.20 -17.15
N PHE A 183 -4.90 -13.89 -18.29
CA PHE A 183 -3.90 -14.87 -18.73
C PHE A 183 -2.53 -14.22 -18.97
N ALA A 184 -2.49 -13.18 -19.81
CA ALA A 184 -1.23 -12.51 -20.13
C ALA A 184 -0.60 -11.86 -18.88
N GLN A 185 -1.42 -11.32 -17.96
CA GLN A 185 -0.90 -10.78 -16.71
C GLN A 185 -0.31 -11.86 -15.80
N ALA A 186 -0.91 -13.05 -15.73
CA ALA A 186 -0.34 -14.17 -14.96
C ALA A 186 1.01 -14.63 -15.53
N GLN A 187 1.12 -14.68 -16.86
CA GLN A 187 2.37 -14.98 -17.55
C GLN A 187 3.45 -13.92 -17.24
N VAL A 188 3.11 -12.64 -17.36
CA VAL A 188 4.05 -11.52 -17.09
C VAL A 188 4.52 -11.55 -15.64
N LEU A 189 3.60 -11.65 -14.68
CA LEU A 189 3.95 -11.69 -13.25
C LEU A 189 4.83 -12.90 -12.92
N SER A 190 4.54 -14.06 -13.53
CA SER A 190 5.37 -15.27 -13.35
C SER A 190 6.77 -15.10 -13.93
N GLY A 191 6.91 -14.42 -15.06
CA GLY A 191 8.23 -14.07 -15.61
C GLY A 191 9.01 -13.10 -14.71
N GLU A 192 8.34 -12.07 -14.18
CA GLU A 192 8.95 -11.08 -13.28
C GLU A 192 9.40 -11.71 -11.96
N ASP A 193 8.56 -12.56 -11.35
CA ASP A 193 8.91 -13.27 -10.13
C ASP A 193 10.05 -14.27 -10.38
N TYR A 194 10.02 -15.03 -11.48
CA TYR A 194 11.11 -15.93 -11.83
C TYR A 194 12.44 -15.19 -12.01
N ALA A 195 12.43 -14.06 -12.71
CA ALA A 195 13.63 -13.24 -12.90
C ALA A 195 14.18 -12.70 -11.58
N PHE A 196 13.29 -12.22 -10.69
CA PHE A 196 13.66 -11.76 -9.35
C PHE A 196 14.30 -12.87 -8.52
N TYR A 197 13.66 -14.04 -8.43
CA TYR A 197 14.21 -15.16 -7.66
C TYR A 197 15.50 -15.74 -8.25
N LYS A 198 15.65 -15.75 -9.58
CA LYS A 198 16.89 -16.18 -10.23
C LYS A 198 18.07 -15.28 -9.86
N GLN A 199 17.85 -13.97 -9.72
CA GLN A 199 18.90 -13.04 -9.28
C GLN A 199 19.31 -13.31 -7.83
N LEU A 200 18.35 -13.61 -6.96
CA LEU A 200 18.62 -13.97 -5.56
C LEU A 200 19.42 -15.28 -5.43
N ASP A 201 19.07 -16.31 -6.21
CA ASP A 201 19.75 -17.61 -6.23
C ASP A 201 21.23 -17.48 -6.66
N THR A 202 21.53 -16.53 -7.56
CA THR A 202 22.92 -16.27 -7.97
C THR A 202 23.78 -15.56 -6.93
N GLN A 203 23.19 -15.00 -5.86
CA GLN A 203 23.90 -14.16 -4.90
C GLN A 203 24.40 -14.90 -3.65
N SER A 204 23.80 -16.03 -3.25
CA SER A 204 24.30 -16.85 -2.13
C SER A 204 23.44 -18.11 -1.88
N THR A 205 24.01 -19.12 -1.21
CA THR A 205 23.26 -20.31 -0.73
C THR A 205 22.35 -19.98 0.47
N ILE A 206 22.59 -18.86 1.15
CA ILE A 206 21.80 -18.34 2.28
C ILE A 206 21.39 -16.92 1.92
N LEU A 207 20.08 -16.67 1.77
CA LEU A 207 19.58 -15.32 1.56
C LEU A 207 19.98 -14.42 2.74
N ASP A 208 20.50 -13.25 2.42
CA ASP A 208 20.73 -12.23 3.42
C ASP A 208 19.39 -11.65 3.94
N PRO A 209 19.40 -10.99 5.11
CA PRO A 209 18.19 -10.42 5.70
C PRO A 209 17.46 -9.40 4.82
N GLN A 210 18.18 -8.65 3.99
CA GLN A 210 17.58 -7.65 3.10
C GLN A 210 16.80 -8.35 1.98
N SER A 211 17.39 -9.37 1.36
CA SER A 211 16.69 -10.17 0.34
C SER A 211 15.42 -10.82 0.88
N LEU A 212 15.44 -11.31 2.14
CA LEU A 212 14.23 -11.83 2.80
C LEU A 212 13.16 -10.75 3.01
N CYS A 213 13.55 -9.54 3.40
CA CYS A 213 12.63 -8.41 3.51
C CYS A 213 12.01 -8.06 2.14
N GLU A 214 12.80 -8.03 1.08
CA GLU A 214 12.32 -7.72 -0.27
C GLU A 214 11.30 -8.76 -0.79
N ILE A 215 11.54 -10.04 -0.54
CA ILE A 215 10.59 -11.12 -0.83
C ILE A 215 9.28 -10.89 -0.06
N ASN A 216 9.36 -10.65 1.25
CA ASN A 216 8.20 -10.43 2.10
C ASN A 216 7.39 -9.19 1.64
N ASP A 217 8.07 -8.08 1.35
CA ASP A 217 7.43 -6.85 0.88
C ASP A 217 6.74 -7.04 -0.47
N ARG A 218 7.34 -7.81 -1.38
CA ARG A 218 6.71 -8.14 -2.67
C ARG A 218 5.44 -8.96 -2.48
N TRP A 219 5.46 -9.96 -1.61
CA TRP A 219 4.30 -10.80 -1.29
C TRP A 219 3.18 -9.98 -0.64
N ASN A 220 3.51 -9.20 0.39
CA ASN A 220 2.56 -8.36 1.12
C ASN A 220 1.92 -7.32 0.21
N ARG A 221 2.70 -6.66 -0.65
CA ARG A 221 2.16 -5.68 -1.61
C ARG A 221 1.15 -6.30 -2.56
N LEU A 222 1.42 -7.48 -3.10
CA LEU A 222 0.47 -8.19 -3.96
C LEU A 222 -0.80 -8.59 -3.18
N CYS A 223 -0.63 -9.13 -1.98
CA CYS A 223 -1.75 -9.50 -1.10
C CYS A 223 -2.66 -8.30 -0.79
N HIS A 224 -2.07 -7.16 -0.37
CA HIS A 224 -2.80 -5.93 -0.10
C HIS A 224 -3.48 -5.37 -1.34
N SER A 225 -2.79 -5.33 -2.47
CA SER A 225 -3.37 -4.88 -3.74
C SER A 225 -4.60 -5.71 -4.11
N VAL A 226 -4.51 -7.04 -4.03
CA VAL A 226 -5.64 -7.93 -4.34
C VAL A 226 -6.81 -7.72 -3.39
N LYS A 227 -6.54 -7.55 -2.08
CA LYS A 227 -7.56 -7.20 -1.09
C LYS A 227 -8.26 -5.89 -1.47
N GLU A 228 -7.50 -4.84 -1.76
CA GLU A 228 -8.02 -3.52 -2.15
C GLU A 228 -8.88 -3.61 -3.41
N TYR A 229 -8.42 -4.34 -4.44
CA TYR A 229 -9.17 -4.52 -5.69
C TYR A 229 -10.51 -5.23 -5.47
N MET A 230 -10.55 -6.18 -4.55
CA MET A 230 -11.74 -6.95 -4.21
C MET A 230 -12.71 -6.16 -3.33
N ASP A 231 -12.20 -5.40 -2.36
CA ASP A 231 -13.01 -4.57 -1.44
C ASP A 231 -13.68 -3.40 -2.16
N THR A 232 -13.02 -2.86 -3.19
CA THR A 232 -13.51 -1.75 -4.02
C THR A 232 -14.35 -2.21 -5.21
N GLY A 233 -14.34 -3.52 -5.51
CA GLY A 233 -15.10 -4.10 -6.63
C GLY A 233 -14.53 -3.79 -8.02
N VAL A 234 -13.33 -3.20 -8.12
CA VAL A 234 -12.68 -2.90 -9.41
C VAL A 234 -12.23 -4.16 -10.15
N VAL A 235 -12.03 -5.27 -9.42
CA VAL A 235 -11.83 -6.61 -9.99
C VAL A 235 -12.89 -7.54 -9.41
N SER A 236 -13.56 -8.28 -10.29
CA SER A 236 -14.62 -9.20 -9.86
C SER A 236 -14.01 -10.48 -9.25
N ARG A 237 -14.76 -11.13 -8.35
CA ARG A 237 -14.33 -12.42 -7.77
C ARG A 237 -14.04 -13.50 -8.84
N PRO A 238 -14.85 -13.67 -9.90
CA PRO A 238 -14.53 -14.60 -10.98
C PRO A 238 -13.22 -14.27 -11.70
N GLU A 239 -12.99 -12.99 -12.00
CA GLU A 239 -11.75 -12.51 -12.64
C GLU A 239 -10.52 -12.80 -11.76
N MET A 240 -10.61 -12.55 -10.45
CA MET A 240 -9.51 -12.84 -9.51
C MET A 240 -9.29 -14.34 -9.30
N ASN A 241 -10.36 -15.15 -9.26
CA ASN A 241 -10.26 -16.60 -9.22
C ASN A 241 -9.53 -17.13 -10.47
N GLN A 242 -9.88 -16.62 -11.65
CA GLN A 242 -9.21 -16.98 -12.89
C GLN A 242 -7.73 -16.59 -12.84
N PHE A 243 -7.41 -15.40 -12.31
CA PHE A 243 -6.03 -14.95 -12.15
C PHE A 243 -5.20 -15.88 -11.26
N ALA A 244 -5.76 -16.29 -10.12
CA ALA A 244 -5.13 -17.29 -9.26
C ALA A 244 -4.93 -18.64 -9.99
N GLN A 245 -5.92 -19.10 -10.77
CA GLN A 245 -5.81 -20.35 -11.54
C GLN A 245 -4.70 -20.29 -12.61
N GLU A 246 -4.57 -19.17 -13.32
CA GLU A 246 -3.49 -19.03 -14.31
C GLU A 246 -2.12 -18.98 -13.64
N LEU A 247 -1.96 -18.29 -12.50
CA LEU A 247 -0.72 -18.31 -11.72
C LEU A 247 -0.35 -19.74 -11.26
N TYR A 248 -1.35 -20.52 -10.83
CA TYR A 248 -1.16 -21.91 -10.49
C TYR A 248 -0.70 -22.76 -11.70
N ARG A 249 -1.30 -22.56 -12.89
CA ARG A 249 -0.87 -23.23 -14.12
C ARG A 249 0.57 -22.88 -14.52
N HIS A 250 0.97 -21.64 -14.29
CA HIS A 250 2.35 -21.20 -14.46
C HIS A 250 3.31 -21.66 -13.36
N ARG A 251 2.82 -22.44 -12.37
CA ARG A 251 3.58 -22.89 -11.19
C ARG A 251 4.18 -21.73 -10.38
N ASN A 252 3.60 -20.54 -10.48
CA ASN A 252 3.97 -19.39 -9.66
C ASN A 252 3.21 -19.44 -8.33
N PHE A 253 3.65 -20.34 -7.45
CA PHE A 253 3.03 -20.54 -6.14
C PHE A 253 3.18 -19.33 -5.22
N PHE A 254 4.27 -18.57 -5.36
CA PHE A 254 4.51 -17.36 -4.58
C PHE A 254 3.39 -16.33 -4.79
N SER A 255 3.19 -15.88 -6.04
CA SER A 255 2.13 -14.93 -6.35
C SER A 255 0.72 -15.53 -6.22
N PHE A 256 0.56 -16.83 -6.52
CA PHE A 256 -0.70 -17.53 -6.27
C PHE A 256 -1.12 -17.43 -4.79
N THR A 257 -0.23 -17.74 -3.86
CA THR A 257 -0.55 -17.67 -2.42
C THR A 257 -0.85 -16.25 -1.97
N ALA A 258 -0.14 -15.24 -2.47
CA ALA A 258 -0.43 -13.83 -2.19
C ALA A 258 -1.83 -13.43 -2.66
N VAL A 259 -2.22 -13.83 -3.88
CA VAL A 259 -3.55 -13.56 -4.43
C VAL A 259 -4.65 -14.21 -3.59
N ILE A 260 -4.52 -15.49 -3.25
CA ILE A 260 -5.52 -16.19 -2.43
C ILE A 260 -5.61 -15.57 -1.03
N SER A 261 -4.49 -15.18 -0.42
CA SER A 261 -4.46 -14.50 0.87
C SER A 261 -5.14 -13.14 0.82
N GLY A 262 -4.88 -12.33 -0.22
CA GLY A 262 -5.57 -11.05 -0.42
C GLY A 262 -7.08 -11.23 -0.60
N MET A 263 -7.49 -12.24 -1.37
CA MET A 263 -8.90 -12.59 -1.52
C MET A 263 -9.56 -13.04 -0.21
N LYS A 264 -8.85 -13.79 0.65
CA LYS A 264 -9.30 -14.18 2.00
C LYS A 264 -9.48 -12.98 2.91
N ALA A 265 -8.56 -12.02 2.85
CA ALA A 265 -8.57 -10.83 3.67
C ALA A 265 -9.62 -9.79 3.24
N SER A 266 -10.17 -9.92 2.02
CA SER A 266 -11.25 -9.03 1.53
C SER A 266 -12.52 -9.19 2.36
N GLN A 267 -13.14 -8.07 2.71
CA GLN A 267 -14.36 -8.00 3.53
C GLN A 267 -15.64 -8.19 2.73
N SER A 268 -15.55 -8.56 1.44
CA SER A 268 -16.69 -8.91 0.58
C SER A 268 -17.42 -10.15 1.11
N ARG A 269 -18.18 -9.96 2.19
CA ARG A 269 -18.97 -10.90 2.97
C ARG A 269 -20.37 -11.00 2.40
N VAL A 270 -20.51 -11.56 1.22
CA VAL A 270 -21.76 -12.24 0.84
C VAL A 270 -21.36 -13.44 -0.02
N HIS A 271 -21.35 -14.62 0.61
CA HIS A 271 -21.08 -15.96 0.04
C HIS A 271 -19.65 -16.25 -0.48
N ALA A 272 -18.91 -17.11 0.25
CA ALA A 272 -18.29 -18.32 -0.30
C ALA A 272 -17.38 -19.04 0.72
N LYS A 273 -17.68 -20.33 0.96
CA LYS A 273 -16.64 -21.34 1.20
C LYS A 273 -15.73 -21.31 -0.02
N GLN A 274 -14.45 -20.98 0.16
CA GLN A 274 -13.51 -20.78 -0.93
C GLN A 274 -13.16 -22.11 -1.62
N GLN A 275 -13.21 -22.14 -2.94
CA GLN A 275 -12.85 -23.31 -3.76
C GLN A 275 -11.35 -23.66 -3.72
N HIS A 276 -10.49 -22.86 -3.10
CA HIS A 276 -9.04 -23.11 -3.02
C HIS A 276 -8.45 -22.83 -1.63
N SER A 277 -9.26 -22.50 -0.61
CA SER A 277 -8.73 -22.23 0.74
C SER A 277 -8.01 -23.41 1.34
N TYR A 278 -8.42 -24.62 0.96
CA TYR A 278 -7.89 -25.89 1.45
C TYR A 278 -6.43 -26.13 1.05
N LEU A 279 -5.93 -25.46 -0.01
CA LEU A 279 -4.54 -25.54 -0.43
C LEU A 279 -3.59 -24.77 0.50
N LEU A 280 -4.14 -23.86 1.30
CA LEU A 280 -3.41 -23.02 2.24
C LEU A 280 -3.87 -23.25 3.69
N ASP A 281 -4.40 -24.43 3.97
CA ASP A 281 -4.84 -24.80 5.32
C ASP A 281 -3.62 -25.23 6.15
N PRO A 282 -3.23 -24.47 7.19
CA PRO A 282 -2.08 -24.80 8.02
C PRO A 282 -2.27 -26.13 8.76
N SER A 283 -3.52 -26.54 9.01
CA SER A 283 -3.82 -27.81 9.68
C SER A 283 -3.52 -29.05 8.82
N ARG A 284 -3.22 -28.86 7.54
CA ARG A 284 -2.80 -29.91 6.59
C ARG A 284 -1.30 -29.86 6.27
N ASP A 285 -0.52 -29.14 7.09
CA ASP A 285 0.94 -29.15 7.10
C ASP A 285 1.58 -28.73 5.76
N TYR A 286 0.86 -27.92 4.96
CA TYR A 286 1.23 -27.51 3.60
C TYR A 286 1.62 -28.67 2.65
N ASN A 287 1.32 -29.91 3.02
CA ASN A 287 1.75 -31.10 2.29
C ASN A 287 1.26 -31.10 0.85
N LEU A 288 0.11 -30.50 0.55
CA LEU A 288 -0.39 -30.35 -0.82
C LEU A 288 0.50 -29.44 -1.67
N VAL A 289 0.99 -28.32 -1.14
CA VAL A 289 1.92 -27.41 -1.87
C VAL A 289 3.32 -28.01 -1.93
N ALA A 290 3.78 -28.65 -0.85
CA ALA A 290 5.06 -29.35 -0.81
C ALA A 290 5.10 -30.57 -1.76
N ASN A 291 3.99 -31.29 -1.92
CA ASN A 291 3.89 -32.45 -2.82
C ASN A 291 3.68 -32.06 -4.30
N LEU A 292 3.22 -30.84 -4.59
CA LEU A 292 3.13 -30.32 -5.96
C LEU A 292 4.51 -30.12 -6.62
N LYS A 293 5.57 -30.02 -5.80
CA LYS A 293 6.98 -30.01 -6.24
C LYS A 293 7.41 -31.32 -6.93
N TYR A 294 6.68 -32.42 -6.69
CA TYR A 294 7.05 -33.77 -7.14
C TYR A 294 6.09 -34.35 -8.18
N MET A 295 5.22 -33.55 -8.80
CA MET A 295 4.33 -34.05 -9.85
C MET A 295 4.94 -33.83 -11.25
N PRO A 296 5.55 -34.87 -11.86
CA PRO A 296 5.71 -34.90 -13.30
C PRO A 296 4.32 -34.92 -13.93
N GLU A 297 4.26 -34.42 -15.15
CA GLU A 297 3.08 -34.07 -15.93
C GLU A 297 1.86 -34.99 -15.76
N PHE A 298 0.68 -34.35 -15.82
CA PHE A 298 -0.68 -34.90 -15.89
C PHE A 298 -1.30 -35.39 -14.58
N TYR A 299 -2.23 -34.58 -14.05
CA TYR A 299 -3.48 -35.12 -13.53
C TYR A 299 -4.66 -34.30 -14.07
N PRO A 300 -5.66 -34.93 -14.69
CA PRO A 300 -6.91 -34.27 -15.01
C PRO A 300 -7.65 -33.98 -13.71
N VAL A 301 -8.11 -32.74 -13.54
CA VAL A 301 -9.10 -32.43 -12.50
C VAL A 301 -10.41 -33.09 -12.95
N ASN A 302 -10.61 -34.34 -12.55
CA ASN A 302 -11.87 -35.03 -12.69
C ASN A 302 -12.91 -34.32 -11.82
N GLY A 303 -13.67 -33.45 -12.48
CA GLY A 303 -14.77 -32.69 -11.89
C GLY A 303 -15.73 -32.13 -12.92
N PHE A 304 -15.75 -32.65 -14.14
CA PHE A 304 -16.86 -32.50 -15.10
C PHE A 304 -16.84 -33.72 -16.03
N ALA A 305 -17.41 -34.83 -15.55
CA ALA A 305 -17.96 -35.82 -16.47
C ALA A 305 -19.29 -35.26 -16.98
N SER A 306 -19.28 -34.70 -18.18
CA SER A 306 -20.46 -34.66 -19.04
C SER A 306 -20.01 -35.18 -20.40
N LEU A 307 -20.65 -36.25 -20.83
CA LEU A 307 -20.43 -36.96 -22.08
C LEU A 307 -20.38 -35.97 -23.26
N ASP A 308 -19.29 -35.96 -24.01
CA ASP A 308 -19.29 -36.50 -25.37
C ASP A 308 -17.86 -36.61 -25.90
N GLU A 309 -17.46 -37.83 -26.25
CA GLU A 309 -16.24 -38.09 -27.01
C GLU A 309 -16.48 -37.72 -28.48
N THR A 310 -15.51 -37.02 -29.05
CA THR A 310 -14.95 -37.17 -30.41
C THR A 310 -14.68 -35.83 -31.06
N LYS A 311 -13.40 -35.41 -31.02
CA LYS A 311 -12.62 -34.96 -32.19
C LYS A 311 -11.25 -34.52 -31.70
N GLY A 312 -10.23 -35.22 -32.18
CA GLY A 312 -8.84 -34.96 -31.86
C GLY A 312 -8.37 -33.64 -32.45
N HIS A 313 -7.55 -32.94 -31.67
CA HIS A 313 -6.60 -31.97 -32.20
C HIS A 313 -5.25 -32.18 -31.54
N HIS A 314 -4.27 -32.48 -32.38
CA HIS A 314 -2.85 -32.50 -32.07
C HIS A 314 -2.40 -31.15 -31.51
N PHE A 315 -1.64 -31.17 -30.41
CA PHE A 315 -0.74 -30.08 -30.03
C PHE A 315 0.72 -30.51 -30.23
N PRO A 316 1.60 -29.59 -30.67
CA PRO A 316 2.97 -29.92 -31.04
C PRO A 316 3.85 -30.13 -29.81
N LYS A 317 4.74 -31.12 -29.92
CA LYS A 317 5.88 -31.32 -29.00
C LYS A 317 6.91 -30.21 -29.24
N THR A 318 7.25 -29.46 -28.20
CA THR A 318 8.50 -28.69 -28.10
C THR A 318 9.08 -28.98 -26.72
N SER A 319 9.95 -29.99 -26.65
CA SER A 319 11.41 -29.86 -26.55
C SER A 319 11.85 -29.63 -25.10
N ASN A 320 12.34 -30.74 -24.53
CA ASN A 320 13.11 -30.82 -23.30
C ASN A 320 14.22 -29.76 -23.29
N ASP A 321 14.23 -28.91 -22.27
CA ASP A 321 15.43 -28.30 -21.69
C ASP A 321 15.01 -27.44 -20.48
N LEU A 322 14.62 -28.09 -19.38
CA LEU A 322 14.45 -27.44 -18.07
C LEU A 322 14.82 -28.42 -16.95
N ASP A 323 16.00 -29.03 -17.05
CA ASP A 323 16.68 -29.67 -15.92
C ASP A 323 17.51 -28.60 -15.18
N HIS A 324 16.84 -27.81 -14.34
CA HIS A 324 17.48 -26.96 -13.33
C HIS A 324 16.83 -27.25 -11.97
N THR A 325 17.29 -28.33 -11.35
CA THR A 325 16.82 -28.93 -10.10
C THR A 325 17.19 -28.15 -8.83
N GLY A 326 17.89 -27.00 -8.92
CA GLY A 326 18.25 -26.15 -7.77
C GLY A 326 17.16 -25.18 -7.31
N VAL A 327 16.58 -24.42 -8.24
CA VAL A 327 15.65 -23.30 -7.95
C VAL A 327 14.35 -23.78 -7.29
N MET A 328 13.86 -24.96 -7.69
CA MET A 328 12.66 -25.57 -7.11
C MET A 328 12.91 -26.16 -5.72
N SER A 329 14.16 -26.55 -5.41
CA SER A 329 14.51 -26.98 -4.06
C SER A 329 14.35 -25.82 -3.08
N TYR A 330 14.93 -24.69 -3.48
CA TYR A 330 15.04 -23.46 -2.71
C TYR A 330 13.71 -22.79 -2.38
N MET A 331 12.78 -22.70 -3.35
CA MET A 331 11.42 -22.20 -3.09
C MET A 331 10.65 -23.04 -2.07
N GLY A 332 10.92 -24.34 -2.01
CA GLY A 332 10.32 -25.23 -1.02
C GLY A 332 10.81 -24.95 0.40
N ASP A 333 12.12 -24.75 0.57
CA ASP A 333 12.71 -24.43 1.87
C ASP A 333 12.40 -22.99 2.30
N LEU A 334 12.30 -22.07 1.35
CA LEU A 334 11.85 -20.70 1.58
C LEU A 334 10.40 -20.66 2.07
N VAL A 335 9.46 -21.34 1.38
CA VAL A 335 8.06 -21.50 1.84
C VAL A 335 8.04 -22.18 3.22
N ARG A 336 8.95 -23.12 3.50
CA ARG A 336 9.04 -23.79 4.80
C ARG A 336 9.51 -22.84 5.91
N GLN A 337 10.56 -22.05 5.70
CA GLN A 337 11.07 -21.06 6.67
C GLN A 337 10.08 -19.90 6.87
N ILE A 338 9.46 -19.43 5.79
CA ILE A 338 8.45 -18.37 5.78
C ILE A 338 7.19 -18.79 6.56
N PHE A 339 6.73 -20.05 6.41
CA PHE A 339 5.42 -20.48 6.93
C PHE A 339 5.46 -21.45 8.13
N LEU A 340 6.54 -22.20 8.40
CA LEU A 340 6.63 -23.13 9.55
C LEU A 340 7.39 -22.57 10.76
N GLU A 341 8.35 -21.65 10.57
CA GLU A 341 9.14 -21.11 11.69
C GLU A 341 8.54 -19.84 12.32
N GLY A 342 7.41 -19.33 11.83
CA GLY A 342 6.62 -18.27 12.47
C GLY A 342 7.33 -16.93 12.72
N SER A 343 8.56 -16.78 12.24
CA SER A 343 9.48 -15.69 12.62
C SER A 343 9.48 -14.51 11.64
N LEU A 344 9.16 -14.74 10.36
CA LEU A 344 9.31 -13.72 9.31
C LEU A 344 8.01 -13.00 8.92
N PHE A 345 6.85 -13.57 9.22
CA PHE A 345 5.55 -12.99 8.88
C PHE A 345 4.82 -12.64 10.17
N GLY A 346 5.07 -11.42 10.66
CA GLY A 346 4.20 -10.74 11.60
C GLY A 346 2.83 -10.57 10.97
N CYS A 347 2.00 -11.62 11.04
CA CYS A 347 0.62 -11.59 10.63
C CYS A 347 -0.14 -10.62 11.52
N PHE A 348 -0.72 -9.59 10.89
CA PHE A 348 -1.80 -8.74 11.40
C PHE A 348 -1.59 -8.16 12.81
N GLY A 349 -0.99 -6.96 12.85
CA GLY A 349 -1.23 -6.00 13.93
C GLY A 349 0.01 -5.28 14.45
N ARG A 350 0.26 -4.07 13.96
CA ARG A 350 0.33 -2.85 14.77
C ARG A 350 0.09 -1.61 13.93
#